data_AF-A0A920IYJ5-F1
#
_entry.id   AF-A0A920IYJ5-F1
#
_cell.length_a   1.000
_cell.length_b   1.000
_cell.length_c   1.000
_cell.angle_alpha   90.00
_cell.angle_beta   90.00
_cell.angle_gamma   90.00
#
_symmetry.space_group_name_H-M   'P 1'
#
loop_
_entity.id
_entity.type
_entity.pdbx_description
1 polymer ?
#
loop_
_entity_poly.entity_id
_entity_poly.type
_entity_poly.pdbx_seq_one_letter_code
_entity_poly.pdbx_strand_id
1 'polypeptide(L)'
;MEVLIIIIILALFGSAFISASEASIIAVNRVRIRNLSDQGNKKAEAIEKTLEENEKFFGTLLLFGNLLNVLIATLVGTLIINLVGKGSVTSVIIATAISTIIVVTFGN
;
A
#
# COMPACT_ATOMS: atom_id res chain seq x y z
N MET A 1 13.29 -5.19 21.15
CA MET A 1 13.42 -5.70 19.77
C MET A 1 12.11 -6.38 19.33
N GLU A 2 11.53 -7.23 20.17
CA GLU A 2 10.26 -7.95 19.90
C GLU A 2 9.09 -7.04 19.51
N VAL A 3 8.84 -5.96 20.26
CA VAL A 3 7.76 -5.00 19.95
C VAL A 3 7.93 -4.38 18.55
N LEU A 4 9.17 -4.09 18.13
CA LEU A 4 9.44 -3.50 16.83
C LEU A 4 9.16 -4.47 15.69
N ILE A 5 9.49 -5.76 15.88
CA ILE A 5 9.19 -6.82 14.91
C ILE A 5 7.67 -6.98 14.76
N ILE A 6 6.92 -6.96 15.87
CA ILE A 6 5.45 -7.04 15.85
C ILE A 6 4.86 -5.86 15.06
N ILE A 7 5.34 -4.63 15.30
CA ILE A 7 4.88 -3.43 14.57
C ILE A 7 5.18 -3.56 13.06
N ILE A 8 6.37 -4.04 12.68
CA ILE A 8 6.74 -4.25 11.28
C ILE A 8 5.80 -5.27 10.62
N ILE A 9 5.53 -6.39 11.29
CA ILE A 9 4.63 -7.43 10.76
C ILE A 9 3.22 -6.87 10.54
N LEU A 10 2.67 -6.15 11.53
CA LEU A 10 1.35 -5.52 11.40
C LEU A 10 1.31 -4.49 10.27
N ALA A 11 2.37 -3.68 10.13
CA ALA A 11 2.46 -2.70 9.05
C ALA A 11 2.53 -3.36 7.67
N LEU A 12 3.25 -4.49 7.54
CA LEU A 12 3.33 -5.27 6.29
C LEU A 12 1.97 -5.85 5.89
N PHE A 13 1.23 -6.42 6.83
CA PHE A 13 -0.14 -6.90 6.57
C PHE A 13 -1.07 -5.77 6.15
N GLY A 14 -0.98 -4.61 6.83
CA GLY A 14 -1.74 -3.42 6.47
C GLY A 14 -1.41 -2.93 5.05
N SER A 15 -0.12 -2.87 4.70
CA SER A 15 0.35 -2.44 3.38
C SER A 15 -0.15 -3.39 2.28
N ALA A 16 0.01 -4.70 2.46
CA ALA A 16 -0.46 -5.69 1.49
C ALA A 16 -1.98 -5.65 1.28
N PHE A 17 -2.76 -5.45 2.34
CA PHE A 17 -4.21 -5.31 2.24
C PHE A 17 -4.64 -4.04 1.47
N ILE A 18 -3.95 -2.93 1.74
CA ILE A 18 -4.17 -1.65 1.05
C ILE A 18 -3.85 -1.81 -0.45
N SER A 19 -2.70 -2.36 -0.81
CA SER A 19 -2.29 -2.55 -2.21
C SER A 19 -3.23 -3.48 -2.96
N ALA A 20 -3.70 -4.57 -2.33
CA ALA A 20 -4.71 -5.45 -2.92
C ALA A 20 -6.05 -4.72 -3.16
N SER A 21 -6.46 -3.87 -2.20
CA SER A 21 -7.67 -3.06 -2.32
C SER A 21 -7.54 -2.04 -3.45
N GLU A 22 -6.39 -1.39 -3.57
CA GLU A 22 -6.08 -0.43 -4.63
C GLU A 22 -6.13 -1.08 -6.01
N ALA A 23 -5.46 -2.21 -6.19
CA ALA A 23 -5.45 -2.98 -7.43
C ALA A 23 -6.87 -3.41 -7.83
N SER A 24 -7.72 -3.80 -6.86
CA SER A 24 -9.11 -4.18 -7.14
C SER A 24 -9.95 -3.02 -7.65
N ILE A 25 -9.75 -1.81 -7.11
CA ILE A 25 -10.48 -0.60 -7.53
C ILE A 25 -10.03 -0.16 -8.93
N ILE A 26 -8.72 -0.25 -9.21
CA ILE A 26 -8.15 0.08 -10.53
C ILE A 26 -8.59 -0.92 -11.60
N ALA A 27 -8.72 -2.21 -11.26
CA ALA A 27 -9.11 -3.26 -12.20
C ALA A 27 -10.54 -3.12 -12.74
N VAL A 28 -11.40 -2.31 -12.10
CA VAL A 28 -12.77 -2.09 -12.55
C VAL A 28 -12.79 -1.24 -13.83
N ASN A 29 -13.36 -1.79 -14.90
CA ASN A 29 -13.57 -1.06 -16.16
C ASN A 29 -14.73 -0.05 -16.00
N ARG A 30 -14.40 1.17 -15.56
CA ARG A 30 -15.35 2.28 -15.36
C ARG A 30 -16.14 2.61 -16.62
N VAL A 31 -15.52 2.54 -17.80
CA VAL A 31 -16.18 2.81 -19.09
C VAL A 31 -17.29 1.80 -19.38
N ARG A 32 -17.02 0.51 -19.16
CA ARG A 32 -18.02 -0.55 -19.34
C ARG A 32 -19.17 -0.43 -18.35
N ILE A 33 -18.87 -0.11 -17.09
CA ILE A 33 -19.90 0.10 -16.05
C ILE A 33 -20.81 1.27 -16.42
N ARG A 34 -20.24 2.40 -16.85
CA ARG A 34 -21.01 3.57 -17.29
C ARG A 34 -21.90 3.28 -18.50
N ASN A 35 -21.35 2.62 -19.52
CA ASN A 35 -22.13 2.20 -20.69
C ASN A 35 -23.31 1.29 -20.34
N LEU A 36 -23.15 0.39 -19.35
CA LEU A 36 -24.23 -0.49 -18.90
C LEU A 36 -25.26 0.25 -18.04
N SER A 37 -24.82 1.23 -17.26
CA SER A 37 -25.66 2.14 -16.48
C SER A 37 -26.55 2.97 -17.40
N ASP A 38 -25.97 3.57 -18.45
CA ASP A 38 -26.69 4.33 -19.48
C ASP A 38 -27.74 3.49 -20.24
N GLN A 39 -27.53 2.17 -20.33
CA GLN A 39 -28.48 1.21 -20.91
C GLN A 39 -29.61 0.78 -19.94
N GLY A 40 -29.67 1.36 -18.74
CA GLY A 40 -30.70 1.09 -17.74
C GLY A 40 -30.44 -0.12 -16.84
N ASN A 41 -29.21 -0.63 -16.79
CA ASN A 41 -28.87 -1.73 -15.89
C ASN A 41 -28.74 -1.24 -14.43
N LYS A 42 -29.78 -1.50 -13.62
CA LYS A 42 -29.83 -1.13 -12.20
C LYS A 42 -28.63 -1.58 -11.36
N LYS A 43 -27.98 -2.70 -11.72
CA LYS A 43 -26.76 -3.15 -11.01
C LYS A 43 -25.55 -2.30 -11.39
N ALA A 44 -25.43 -1.95 -12.67
CA ALA A 44 -24.34 -1.09 -13.15
C ALA A 44 -24.48 0.33 -12.60
N GLU A 45 -25.71 0.85 -12.50
CA GLU A 45 -26.03 2.15 -11.91
C GLU A 45 -25.61 2.22 -10.42
N ALA A 46 -25.88 1.17 -9.64
CA ALA A 46 -25.44 1.09 -8.25
C ALA A 46 -23.91 1.06 -8.11
N ILE A 47 -23.22 0.33 -9.01
CA ILE A 47 -21.75 0.26 -9.02
C ILE A 47 -21.15 1.60 -9.45
N GLU A 48 -21.72 2.26 -10.47
CA GLU A 48 -21.27 3.57 -10.95
C GLU A 48 -21.33 4.61 -9.84
N LYS A 49 -22.47 4.72 -9.15
CA LYS A 49 -22.63 5.65 -8.02
C LYS A 49 -21.61 5.39 -6.92
N THR A 50 -21.36 4.12 -6.62
CA THR A 50 -20.34 3.72 -5.64
C THR A 50 -18.94 4.15 -6.12
N LEU A 51 -18.60 3.94 -7.39
CA LEU A 51 -17.29 4.29 -7.95
C LEU A 51 -17.04 5.81 -8.02
N GLU A 52 -18.09 6.62 -8.23
CA GLU A 52 -18.01 8.08 -8.21
C GLU A 52 -17.75 8.62 -6.79
N GLU A 53 -18.42 8.06 -5.77
CA GLU A 53 -18.16 8.42 -4.36
C GLU A 53 -16.77 7.96 -3.88
N ASN A 54 -16.22 6.90 -4.48
CA ASN A 54 -14.95 6.31 -4.09
C ASN A 54 -13.70 7.07 -4.57
N GLU A 55 -13.78 8.16 -5.35
CA GLU A 55 -12.57 8.91 -5.76
C GLU A 55 -11.79 9.45 -4.55
N LYS A 56 -12.48 10.00 -3.55
CA LYS A 56 -11.85 10.47 -2.30
C LYS A 56 -11.34 9.29 -1.45
N PHE A 57 -12.06 8.17 -1.48
CA PHE A 57 -11.67 6.95 -0.77
C PHE A 57 -10.38 6.36 -1.36
N PHE A 58 -10.29 6.29 -2.69
CA PHE A 58 -9.10 5.83 -3.41
C PHE A 58 -7.88 6.71 -3.10
N GLY A 59 -8.03 8.04 -3.13
CA GLY A 59 -6.95 8.95 -2.74
C GLY A 59 -6.47 8.75 -1.29
N THR A 60 -7.40 8.45 -0.38
CA THR A 60 -7.08 8.15 1.03
C THR A 60 -6.37 6.81 1.16
N LEU A 61 -6.81 5.79 0.41
CA LEU A 61 -6.22 4.46 0.37
C LEU A 61 -4.77 4.52 -0.10
N LEU A 62 -4.51 5.26 -1.19
CA LEU A 62 -3.17 5.48 -1.75
C LEU A 62 -2.25 6.22 -0.75
N LEU A 63 -2.76 7.26 -0.11
CA LEU A 63 -2.02 8.00 0.92
C LEU A 63 -1.64 7.09 2.10
N PHE A 64 -2.60 6.28 2.56
CA PHE A 64 -2.39 5.40 3.69
C PHE A 64 -1.43 4.24 3.37
N GLY A 65 -1.51 3.68 2.16
CA GLY A 65 -0.55 2.68 1.68
C GLY A 65 0.87 3.22 1.63
N ASN A 66 1.03 4.43 1.07
CA ASN A 66 2.33 5.11 1.06
C ASN A 66 2.84 5.41 2.48
N LEU A 67 1.96 5.80 3.40
CA LEU A 67 2.32 6.00 4.81
C LEU A 67 2.84 4.71 5.43
N LEU A 68 2.16 3.58 5.24
CA LEU A 68 2.61 2.28 5.75
C LEU A 68 3.95 1.86 5.12
N ASN A 69 4.13 2.07 3.82
CA ASN A 69 5.38 1.77 3.12
C ASN A 69 6.58 2.57 3.68
N VAL A 70 6.39 3.88 3.91
CA VAL A 70 7.42 4.72 4.54
C VAL A 70 7.70 4.27 5.98
N LEU A 71 6.65 3.92 6.72
CA LEU A 71 6.77 3.43 8.09
C LEU A 71 7.57 2.11 8.15
N ILE A 72 7.25 1.14 7.29
CA ILE A 72 8.00 -0.11 7.13
C ILE A 72 9.47 0.19 6.79
N ALA A 73 9.71 1.02 5.77
CA ALA A 73 11.07 1.34 5.33
C ALA A 73 11.91 1.96 6.46
N THR A 74 11.31 2.86 7.23
CA THR A 74 11.97 3.56 8.34
C THR A 74 12.28 2.61 9.50
N LEU A 75 11.32 1.75 9.88
CA LEU A 75 11.50 0.80 10.99
C LEU A 75 12.50 -0.30 10.64
N VAL A 76 12.37 -0.90 9.45
CA VAL A 76 13.30 -1.91 8.93
C VAL A 76 14.70 -1.32 8.77
N GLY A 77 14.80 -0.13 8.18
CA GLY A 77 16.09 0.54 8.00
C GLY A 77 16.79 0.80 9.34
N THR A 78 16.04 1.29 10.33
CA THR A 78 16.55 1.50 11.69
C THR A 78 17.01 0.20 12.35
N LEU A 79 16.26 -0.90 12.19
CA LEU A 79 16.62 -2.21 12.72
C LEU A 79 17.93 -2.72 12.10
N ILE A 80 18.09 -2.61 10.78
CA ILE A 80 19.29 -3.07 10.08
C ILE A 80 20.52 -2.25 10.45
N ILE A 81 20.39 -0.92 10.53
CA ILE A 81 21.49 -0.04 10.95
C ILE A 81 21.96 -0.39 12.37
N ASN A 82 21.02 -0.68 13.28
CA ASN A 82 21.36 -1.09 14.64
C ASN A 82 22.05 -2.46 14.70
N LEU A 83 21.75 -3.37 13.78
CA LEU A 83 22.37 -4.70 13.72
C LEU A 83 23.76 -4.70 13.06
N VAL A 84 23.93 -3.95 11.97
CA VAL A 84 25.18 -3.92 11.18
C VAL A 84 26.22 -2.97 11.79
N GLY A 85 25.78 -1.90 12.47
CA GLY A 85 26.66 -0.92 13.11
C GLY A 85 26.30 0.51 12.75
N LYS A 86 26.23 1.37 13.78
CA LYS A 86 25.89 2.79 13.63
C LYS A 86 27.05 3.57 13.01
N GLY A 87 26.75 4.41 12.02
CA GLY A 87 27.69 5.41 11.49
C GLY A 87 28.52 4.98 10.27
N SER A 88 28.29 3.79 9.70
CA SER A 88 28.92 3.37 8.45
C SER A 88 28.00 3.63 7.25
N VAL A 89 28.54 4.21 6.18
CA VAL A 89 27.81 4.36 4.90
C VAL A 89 27.36 2.99 4.38
N THR A 90 28.13 1.94 4.63
CA THR A 90 27.79 0.56 4.25
C THR A 90 26.51 0.07 4.94
N SER A 91 26.28 0.43 6.21
CA SER A 91 25.06 0.00 6.93
C SER A 91 23.82 0.71 6.40
N VAL A 92 23.94 1.97 5.99
CA VAL A 92 22.85 2.71 5.32
C VAL A 92 22.51 2.10 3.96
N ILE A 93 23.51 1.72 3.16
CA ILE A 93 23.29 1.08 1.85
C ILE A 93 22.57 -0.26 2.01
N ILE A 94 23.04 -1.12 2.93
CA ILE A 94 22.43 -2.43 3.18
C ILE A 94 20.99 -2.26 3.71
N ALA A 95 20.79 -1.34 4.65
CA ALA A 95 19.47 -1.05 5.20
C ALA A 95 18.48 -0.58 4.12
N THR A 96 18.93 0.30 3.22
CA THR A 96 18.12 0.82 2.12
C THR A 96 17.78 -0.26 1.10
N ALA A 97 18.74 -1.12 0.75
CA ALA A 97 18.52 -2.20 -0.20
C ALA A 97 17.47 -3.20 0.34
N ILE A 98 17.61 -3.64 1.59
CA ILE A 98 16.70 -4.60 2.21
C ILE A 98 15.32 -3.98 2.43
N SER A 99 15.24 -2.74 2.92
CA SER A 99 13.95 -2.07 3.12
C SER A 99 13.18 -1.86 1.81
N THR A 100 13.90 -1.56 0.72
CA THR A 100 13.32 -1.42 -0.62
C THR A 100 12.75 -2.75 -1.11
N ILE A 101 13.50 -3.85 -0.99
CA ILE A 101 13.03 -5.19 -1.39
C ILE A 101 11.74 -5.54 -0.64
N ILE A 102 11.70 -5.29 0.66
CA ILE A 102 10.51 -5.55 1.48
C ILE A 102 9.34 -4.68 1.01
N VAL A 103 9.51 -3.37 0.93
CA VAL A 103 8.41 -2.46 0.54
C VAL A 103 7.88 -2.76 -0.86
N VAL A 104 8.75 -3.05 -1.83
CA VAL A 104 8.30 -3.37 -3.20
C VAL A 104 7.56 -4.69 -3.26
N THR A 105 7.94 -5.68 -2.45
CA THR A 105 7.29 -7.00 -2.43
C THR A 105 5.90 -6.95 -1.79
N PHE A 106 5.70 -6.09 -0.80
CA PHE A 106 4.45 -6.04 -0.02
C PHE A 106 3.55 -4.84 -0.37
N GLY A 107 4.11 -3.77 -0.90
CA GLY A 107 3.42 -2.51 -1.16
C GLY A 107 2.98 -2.30 -2.61
N ASN A 108 3.39 -3.15 -3.56
CA ASN A 108 2.95 -3.11 -4.97
C ASN A 108 2.48 -4.48 -5.44
#